data_AF-A0A3L6JFB0-F1
#
_entry.id   AF-A0A3L6JFB0-F1
#
_cell.length_a   1.000
_cell.length_b   1.000
_cell.length_c   1.000
_cell.angle_alpha   90.00
_cell.angle_beta   90.00
_cell.angle_gamma   90.00
#
_symmetry.space_group_name_H-M   'P 1'
#
loop_
_entity.id
_entity.type
_entity.pdbx_description
1 polymer ?
#
loop_
_entity_poly.entity_id
_entity_poly.type
_entity_poly.pdbx_seq_one_letter_code
_entity_poly.pdbx_strand_id
1 'polypeptide(L)'
;MSEDINQRIREKTVQIASLNQKVDALQAQLNGSQKRANQLGSQVAGLEASLAERDSQIRMLESQLAKTKGALETVGKEMQGIKSEQIQILAKKQPQSENSSLKENLALAEMNIEKLTEDLRSVSQAATSVLNQEDGAYEKLRQVLLEFGDPKYRILSMVQNRKAVLLEEVASSLGLDMMQAQDYIEALQAEGEVEIRDSHTIRQAAKYREVIMPRDEWLQLDPSEVFERLEAFLQKTDDSRNIVLAIETVVEVLEQKLARGGALIFQMRRTADSWKKHSGSVEELQYMIREWNARAQALG
;
A
#
# COMPACT_ATOMS: atom_id res chain seq x y z
N MET A 1 140.44 66.66 7.02
CA MET A 1 139.54 66.26 5.90
C MET A 1 139.15 64.77 5.95
N SER A 2 140.07 63.83 6.21
CA SER A 2 139.73 62.40 6.22
C SER A 2 138.76 61.96 7.33
N GLU A 3 138.77 62.62 8.49
CA GLU A 3 137.98 62.21 9.66
C GLU A 3 136.50 62.64 9.57
N ASP A 4 136.22 63.81 9.01
CA ASP A 4 134.86 64.31 8.73
C ASP A 4 134.13 63.44 7.67
N ILE A 5 134.85 62.99 6.64
CA ILE A 5 134.32 62.07 5.64
C ILE A 5 133.96 60.72 6.28
N ASN A 6 134.85 60.18 7.13
CA ASN A 6 134.59 58.92 7.84
C ASN A 6 133.39 59.04 8.80
N GLN A 7 133.22 60.18 9.47
CA GLN A 7 132.07 60.44 10.34
C GLN A 7 130.75 60.47 9.53
N ARG A 8 130.71 61.18 8.40
CA ARG A 8 129.55 61.21 7.50
C ARG A 8 129.20 59.83 6.93
N ILE A 9 130.20 59.01 6.63
CA ILE A 9 129.99 57.63 6.16
C ILE A 9 129.33 56.79 7.25
N ARG A 10 129.78 56.89 8.51
CA ARG A 10 129.15 56.19 9.64
C ARG A 10 127.71 56.63 9.85
N GLU A 11 127.43 57.93 9.83
CA GLU A 11 126.07 58.47 9.96
C GLU A 11 125.15 57.95 8.85
N LYS A 12 125.61 57.98 7.59
CA LYS A 12 124.86 57.40 6.47
C LYS A 12 124.66 55.90 6.61
N THR A 13 125.65 55.17 7.12
CA THR A 13 125.55 53.71 7.35
C THR A 13 124.48 53.40 8.39
N VAL A 14 124.44 54.16 9.49
CA VAL A 14 123.38 54.02 10.52
C VAL A 14 122.01 54.39 9.97
N GLN A 15 121.92 55.45 9.15
CA GLN A 15 120.66 55.82 8.47
C GLN A 15 120.17 54.72 7.53
N ILE A 16 121.05 54.13 6.72
CA ILE A 16 120.72 53.02 5.82
C ILE A 16 120.23 51.80 6.62
N ALA A 17 120.91 51.44 7.71
CA ALA A 17 120.48 50.35 8.57
C ALA A 17 119.09 50.60 9.17
N SER A 18 118.80 51.82 9.63
CA SER A 18 117.48 52.19 10.15
C SER A 18 116.38 52.15 9.07
N LEU A 19 116.70 52.60 7.85
CA LEU A 19 115.76 52.52 6.72
C LEU A 19 115.46 51.07 6.34
N ASN A 20 116.47 50.21 6.27
CA ASN A 20 116.28 48.78 5.99
C ASN A 20 115.38 48.12 7.05
N GLN A 21 115.60 48.39 8.33
CA GLN A 21 114.71 47.89 9.40
C GLN A 21 113.26 48.37 9.23
N LYS A 22 113.05 49.62 8.80
CA LYS A 22 111.70 50.14 8.51
C LYS A 22 111.07 49.44 7.30
N VAL A 23 111.84 49.18 6.25
CA VAL A 23 111.38 48.45 5.06
C VAL A 23 110.95 47.04 5.44
N ASP A 24 111.76 46.33 6.22
CA ASP A 24 111.44 44.97 6.69
C ASP A 24 110.15 44.95 7.53
N ALA A 25 109.97 45.92 8.44
CA ALA A 25 108.76 46.05 9.25
C ALA A 25 107.52 46.34 8.40
N LEU A 26 107.61 47.24 7.42
CA LEU A 26 106.53 47.54 6.50
C LEU A 26 106.17 46.34 5.61
N GLN A 27 107.17 45.57 5.17
CA GLN A 27 106.94 44.37 4.37
C GLN A 27 106.25 43.26 5.17
N ALA A 28 106.62 43.08 6.45
CA ALA A 28 105.91 42.19 7.36
C ALA A 28 104.45 42.63 7.58
N GLN A 29 104.21 43.94 7.77
CA GLN A 29 102.86 44.49 7.92
C GLN A 29 102.02 44.31 6.64
N LEU A 30 102.61 44.55 5.47
CA LEU A 30 101.95 44.35 4.17
C LEU A 30 101.53 42.89 3.98
N ASN A 31 102.46 41.95 4.25
CA ASN A 31 102.17 40.51 4.17
C ASN A 31 101.06 40.09 5.15
N GLY A 32 101.07 40.64 6.37
CA GLY A 32 100.00 40.41 7.36
C GLY A 32 98.65 40.99 6.92
N SER A 33 98.64 42.15 6.29
CA SER A 33 97.44 42.76 5.71
C SER A 33 96.89 41.92 4.55
N GLN A 34 97.75 41.46 3.64
CA GLN A 34 97.37 40.62 2.51
C GLN A 34 96.73 39.30 2.96
N LYS A 35 97.30 38.65 3.99
CA LYS A 35 96.71 37.42 4.56
C LYS A 35 95.32 37.68 5.14
N ARG A 36 95.13 38.78 5.88
CA ARG A 36 93.81 39.15 6.41
C ARG A 36 92.82 39.47 5.29
N ALA A 37 93.23 40.18 4.25
CA ALA A 37 92.39 40.46 3.10
C ALA A 37 91.92 39.17 2.40
N ASN A 38 92.82 38.19 2.20
CA ASN A 38 92.46 36.90 1.62
C ASN A 38 91.49 36.09 2.51
N GLN A 39 91.70 36.12 3.84
CA GLN A 39 90.79 35.46 4.80
C GLN A 39 89.40 36.09 4.78
N LEU A 40 89.32 37.43 4.78
CA LEU A 40 88.06 38.16 4.67
C LEU A 40 87.38 37.89 3.33
N GLY A 41 88.12 37.86 2.22
CA GLY A 41 87.57 37.52 0.91
C GLY A 41 86.96 36.11 0.88
N SER A 42 87.62 35.14 1.54
CA SER A 42 87.09 33.78 1.66
C SER A 42 85.83 33.72 2.53
N GLN A 43 85.78 34.50 3.62
CA GLN A 43 84.58 34.61 4.47
C GLN A 43 83.41 35.25 3.73
N VAL A 44 83.65 36.32 2.97
CA VAL A 44 82.62 36.99 2.16
C VAL A 44 82.06 36.02 1.13
N ALA A 45 82.91 35.30 0.40
CA ALA A 45 82.45 34.30 -0.57
C ALA A 45 81.60 33.19 0.09
N GLY A 46 81.97 32.75 1.29
CA GLY A 46 81.17 31.78 2.06
C GLY A 46 79.81 32.33 2.50
N LEU A 47 79.76 33.60 2.92
CA LEU A 47 78.51 34.26 3.29
C LEU A 47 77.60 34.48 2.08
N GLU A 48 78.15 34.86 0.92
CA GLU A 48 77.40 35.00 -0.33
C GLU A 48 76.78 33.66 -0.78
N ALA A 49 77.55 32.57 -0.69
CA ALA A 49 77.03 31.24 -0.99
C ALA A 49 75.89 30.83 -0.03
N SER A 50 76.06 31.09 1.27
CA SER A 50 75.02 30.82 2.25
C SER A 50 73.77 31.66 2.04
N LEU A 51 73.93 32.93 1.65
CA LEU A 51 72.81 33.83 1.35
C LEU A 51 72.03 33.32 0.13
N ALA A 52 72.72 32.91 -0.93
CA ALA A 52 72.10 32.36 -2.13
C ALA A 52 71.31 31.07 -1.83
N GLU A 53 71.83 30.20 -0.96
CA GLU A 53 71.11 29.00 -0.51
C GLU A 53 69.83 29.37 0.27
N ARG A 54 69.92 30.34 1.18
CA ARG A 54 68.77 30.81 1.96
C ARG A 54 67.70 31.45 1.07
N ASP A 55 68.10 32.26 0.09
CA ASP A 55 67.16 32.84 -0.88
C ASP A 55 66.43 31.76 -1.70
N SER A 56 67.13 30.69 -2.08
CA SER A 56 66.51 29.55 -2.73
C SER A 56 65.48 28.85 -1.83
N GLN A 57 65.82 28.63 -0.55
CA GLN A 57 64.91 28.04 0.43
C GLN A 57 63.67 28.91 0.65
N ILE A 58 63.84 30.24 0.76
CA ILE A 58 62.73 31.18 0.91
C ILE A 58 61.78 31.08 -0.29
N ARG A 59 62.29 31.09 -1.53
CA ARG A 59 61.45 30.95 -2.73
C ARG A 59 60.67 29.63 -2.76
N MET A 60 61.29 28.53 -2.32
CA MET A 60 60.59 27.25 -2.21
C MET A 60 59.45 27.30 -1.18
N LEU A 61 59.71 27.89 -0.01
CA LEU A 61 58.70 28.05 1.04
C LEU A 61 57.55 28.96 0.60
N GLU A 62 57.84 30.07 -0.09
CA GLU A 62 56.83 30.95 -0.67
C GLU A 62 55.94 30.21 -1.68
N SER A 63 56.54 29.38 -2.54
CA SER A 63 55.79 28.55 -3.49
C SER A 63 54.88 27.54 -2.78
N GLN A 64 55.39 26.88 -1.73
CA GLN A 64 54.58 25.96 -0.92
C GLN A 64 53.43 26.68 -0.23
N LEU A 65 53.68 27.85 0.35
CA LEU A 65 52.67 28.67 1.02
C LEU A 65 51.58 29.15 0.04
N ALA A 66 51.94 29.53 -1.18
CA ALA A 66 50.98 29.87 -2.21
C ALA A 66 50.07 28.67 -2.57
N LYS A 67 50.64 27.47 -2.69
CA LYS A 67 49.88 26.24 -2.95
C LYS A 67 48.94 25.89 -1.80
N THR A 68 49.40 25.95 -0.55
CA THR A 68 48.54 25.65 0.60
C THR A 68 47.41 26.66 0.77
N LYS A 69 47.67 27.94 0.50
CA LYS A 69 46.63 28.98 0.48
C LYS A 69 45.55 28.67 -0.58
N GLY A 70 45.94 28.32 -1.80
CA GLY A 70 44.98 27.97 -2.86
C GLY A 70 44.16 26.71 -2.53
N ALA A 71 44.77 25.70 -1.90
CA ALA A 71 44.06 24.52 -1.42
C ALA A 71 43.04 24.88 -0.33
N LEU A 72 43.42 25.73 0.63
CA LEU A 72 42.52 26.18 1.69
C LEU A 72 41.33 26.98 1.15
N GLU A 73 41.55 27.86 0.17
CA GLU A 73 40.47 28.59 -0.51
C GLU A 73 39.49 27.64 -1.22
N THR A 74 40.00 26.56 -1.82
CA THR A 74 39.17 25.53 -2.47
C THR A 74 38.31 24.80 -1.45
N VAL A 75 38.92 24.32 -0.36
CA VAL A 75 38.19 23.66 0.74
C VAL A 75 37.15 24.60 1.37
N GLY A 76 37.48 25.89 1.52
CA GLY A 76 36.53 26.90 2.00
C GLY A 76 35.30 27.04 1.12
N LYS A 77 35.49 27.06 -0.21
CA LYS A 77 34.38 27.08 -1.18
C LYS A 77 33.54 25.81 -1.14
N GLU A 78 34.17 24.64 -1.07
CA GLU A 78 33.48 23.35 -0.95
C GLU A 78 32.65 23.29 0.33
N MET A 79 33.21 23.70 1.46
CA MET A 79 32.50 23.73 2.74
C MET A 79 31.29 24.68 2.71
N GLN A 80 31.43 25.84 2.06
CA GLN A 80 30.33 26.76 1.85
C GLN A 80 29.23 26.15 0.95
N GLY A 81 29.63 25.42 -0.10
CA GLY A 81 28.74 24.64 -0.96
C GLY A 81 27.96 23.60 -0.16
N ILE A 82 28.65 22.71 0.55
CA ILE A 82 28.06 21.66 1.40
C ILE A 82 27.10 22.28 2.43
N LYS A 83 27.49 23.39 3.07
CA LYS A 83 26.63 24.08 4.04
C LYS A 83 25.34 24.59 3.39
N SER A 84 25.44 25.16 2.19
CA SER A 84 24.26 25.64 1.45
C SER A 84 23.34 24.48 1.03
N GLU A 85 23.91 23.37 0.57
CA GLU A 85 23.17 22.15 0.24
C GLU A 85 22.48 21.56 1.47
N GLN A 86 23.17 21.49 2.61
CA GLN A 86 22.60 20.99 3.84
C GLN A 86 21.44 21.87 4.32
N ILE A 87 21.56 23.20 4.24
CA ILE A 87 20.47 24.13 4.53
C ILE A 87 19.27 23.87 3.61
N GLN A 88 19.50 23.66 2.31
CA GLN A 88 18.43 23.35 1.36
C GLN A 88 17.78 21.98 1.65
N ILE A 89 18.57 20.96 1.97
CA ILE A 89 18.04 19.64 2.32
C ILE A 89 17.21 19.72 3.60
N LEU A 90 17.66 20.46 4.61
CA LEU A 90 16.90 20.68 5.85
C LEU A 90 15.62 21.47 5.60
N ALA A 91 15.65 22.47 4.71
CA ALA A 91 14.46 23.20 4.31
C ALA A 91 13.46 22.31 3.53
N LYS A 92 13.95 21.48 2.60
CA LYS A 92 13.12 20.52 1.85
C LYS A 92 12.59 19.39 2.72
N LYS A 93 13.36 18.96 3.73
CA LYS A 93 12.95 17.96 4.73
C LYS A 93 12.13 18.57 5.86
N GLN A 94 11.57 19.78 5.73
CA GLN A 94 10.58 20.26 6.70
C GLN A 94 9.49 19.19 6.83
N PRO A 95 9.41 18.51 7.98
CA PRO A 95 8.54 17.36 8.14
C PRO A 95 7.11 17.81 8.45
N GLN A 96 6.76 19.07 8.16
CA GLN A 96 5.48 19.64 8.51
C GLN A 96 4.35 19.15 7.60
N SER A 97 4.59 18.93 6.30
CA SER A 97 3.52 18.41 5.42
C SER A 97 3.29 16.91 5.57
N GLU A 98 4.36 16.12 5.78
CA GLU A 98 4.24 14.68 6.04
C GLU A 98 3.69 14.42 7.45
N ASN A 99 4.14 15.15 8.48
CA ASN A 99 3.54 14.97 9.81
C ASN A 99 2.12 15.54 9.91
N SER A 100 1.75 16.57 9.15
CA SER A 100 0.36 17.06 9.15
C SER A 100 -0.57 16.03 8.51
N SER A 101 -0.19 15.51 7.34
CA SER A 101 -0.98 14.48 6.64
C SER A 101 -1.02 13.16 7.42
N LEU A 102 0.07 12.74 8.05
CA LEU A 102 0.07 11.56 8.92
C LEU A 102 -0.79 11.77 10.17
N LYS A 103 -0.79 12.98 10.77
CA LYS A 103 -1.67 13.30 11.90
C LYS A 103 -3.14 13.33 11.51
N GLU A 104 -3.47 13.88 10.35
CA GLU A 104 -4.83 13.89 9.81
C GLU A 104 -5.30 12.46 9.51
N ASN A 105 -4.46 11.64 8.89
CA ASN A 105 -4.76 10.23 8.63
C ASN A 105 -4.89 9.41 9.93
N LEU A 106 -4.05 9.70 10.94
CA LEU A 106 -4.16 9.08 12.26
C LEU A 106 -5.48 9.44 12.93
N ALA A 107 -5.88 10.72 12.91
CA ALA A 107 -7.15 11.16 13.49
C ALA A 107 -8.36 10.52 12.79
N LEU A 108 -8.32 10.40 11.45
CA LEU A 108 -9.35 9.70 10.70
C LEU A 108 -9.39 8.21 11.03
N ALA A 109 -8.23 7.56 11.17
CA ALA A 109 -8.14 6.16 11.56
C ALA A 109 -8.67 5.92 12.99
N GLU A 110 -8.33 6.80 13.95
CA GLU A 110 -8.82 6.74 15.33
C GLU A 110 -10.34 6.87 15.37
N MET A 111 -10.92 7.83 14.65
CA MET A 111 -12.38 8.00 14.57
C MET A 111 -13.07 6.77 13.95
N ASN A 112 -12.46 6.15 12.93
CA ASN A 112 -13.01 4.95 12.31
C ASN A 112 -12.92 3.72 13.24
N ILE A 113 -11.84 3.58 14.00
CA ILE A 113 -11.70 2.51 15.00
C ILE A 113 -12.74 2.68 16.10
N GLU A 114 -12.97 3.91 16.56
CA GLU A 114 -13.99 4.20 17.58
C GLU A 114 -15.38 3.81 17.08
N LYS A 115 -15.76 4.23 15.86
CA LYS A 115 -17.02 3.82 15.22
C LYS A 115 -17.15 2.30 15.10
N LEU A 116 -16.14 1.63 14.57
CA LEU A 116 -16.15 0.16 14.42
C LEU A 116 -16.26 -0.56 15.77
N THR A 117 -15.67 0.00 16.83
CA THR A 117 -15.74 -0.56 18.18
C THR A 117 -17.16 -0.45 18.74
N GLU A 118 -17.83 0.68 18.48
CA GLU A 118 -19.23 0.89 18.87
C GLU A 118 -20.19 -0.01 18.07
N ASP A 119 -19.98 -0.12 16.76
CA ASP A 119 -20.73 -1.02 15.89
C ASP A 119 -20.59 -2.48 16.34
N LEU A 120 -19.36 -2.93 16.63
CA LEU A 120 -19.09 -4.29 17.13
C LEU A 120 -19.78 -4.54 18.48
N ARG A 121 -19.80 -3.53 19.36
CA ARG A 121 -20.48 -3.62 20.66
C ARG A 121 -22.00 -3.77 20.49
N SER A 122 -22.59 -3.02 19.56
CA SER A 122 -24.02 -3.13 19.21
C SER A 122 -24.36 -4.51 18.66
N VAL A 123 -23.55 -5.03 17.72
CA VAL A 123 -23.71 -6.38 17.17
C VAL A 123 -23.57 -7.46 18.25
N SER A 124 -22.58 -7.33 19.14
CA SER A 124 -22.36 -8.28 20.23
C SER A 124 -23.53 -8.30 21.22
N GLN A 125 -24.10 -7.14 21.55
CA GLN A 125 -25.30 -7.06 22.40
C GLN A 125 -26.50 -7.71 21.72
N ALA A 126 -26.76 -7.41 20.45
CA ALA A 126 -27.85 -8.00 19.71
C ALA A 126 -27.70 -9.53 19.56
N ALA A 127 -26.48 -10.02 19.31
CA ALA A 127 -26.18 -11.45 19.22
C ALA A 127 -26.37 -12.15 20.58
N THR A 128 -26.00 -11.50 21.68
CA THR A 128 -26.20 -12.02 23.04
C THR A 128 -27.69 -12.13 23.37
N SER A 129 -28.50 -11.13 23.00
CA SER A 129 -29.97 -11.19 23.13
C SER A 129 -30.59 -12.34 22.33
N VAL A 130 -30.05 -12.66 21.14
CA VAL A 130 -30.50 -13.82 20.35
C VAL A 130 -30.13 -15.13 21.03
N LEU A 131 -28.92 -15.25 21.56
CA LEU A 131 -28.48 -16.44 22.31
C LEU A 131 -29.33 -16.67 23.58
N ASN A 132 -29.79 -15.59 24.21
CA ASN A 132 -30.69 -15.65 25.37
C ASN A 132 -32.16 -15.91 25.01
N GLN A 133 -32.49 -16.11 23.73
CA GLN A 133 -33.86 -16.35 23.23
C GLN A 133 -34.86 -15.26 23.62
N GLU A 134 -34.43 -13.99 23.68
CA GLU A 134 -35.32 -12.87 23.98
C GLU A 134 -36.31 -12.64 22.82
N ASP A 135 -37.58 -12.36 23.14
CA ASP A 135 -38.61 -12.06 22.14
C ASP A 135 -38.22 -10.83 21.31
N GLY A 136 -38.21 -10.99 19.98
CA GLY A 136 -37.82 -9.93 19.03
C GLY A 136 -36.30 -9.70 18.91
N ALA A 137 -35.46 -10.53 19.53
CA ALA A 137 -34.00 -10.41 19.40
C ALA A 137 -33.50 -10.66 17.98
N TYR A 138 -34.14 -11.56 17.23
CA TYR A 138 -33.82 -11.80 15.82
C TYR A 138 -34.08 -10.55 14.95
N GLU A 139 -35.17 -9.83 15.21
CA GLU A 139 -35.48 -8.57 14.52
C GLU A 139 -34.47 -7.48 14.86
N LYS A 140 -34.07 -7.37 16.14
CA LYS A 140 -33.03 -6.42 16.57
C LYS A 140 -31.67 -6.74 15.94
N LEU A 141 -31.27 -8.00 15.92
CA LEU A 141 -30.02 -8.43 15.26
C LEU A 141 -30.09 -8.16 13.75
N ARG A 142 -31.23 -8.42 13.12
CA ARG A 142 -31.44 -8.14 11.70
C ARG A 142 -31.35 -6.64 11.39
N GLN A 143 -31.89 -5.79 12.26
CA GLN A 143 -31.80 -4.34 12.14
C GLN A 143 -30.36 -3.85 12.29
N VAL A 144 -29.63 -4.33 13.30
CA VAL A 144 -28.21 -3.98 13.52
C VAL A 144 -27.35 -4.48 12.35
N LEU A 145 -27.62 -5.66 11.78
CA LEU A 145 -26.92 -6.15 10.59
C LEU A 145 -27.29 -5.37 9.32
N LEU A 146 -28.49 -4.81 9.23
CA LEU A 146 -28.88 -3.89 8.14
C LEU A 146 -28.23 -2.52 8.26
N GLU A 147 -27.99 -2.04 9.49
CA GLU A 147 -27.38 -0.74 9.77
C GLU A 147 -25.85 -0.77 9.76
N PHE A 148 -25.23 -1.91 10.11
CA PHE A 148 -23.78 -2.04 10.32
C PHE A 148 -23.13 -3.24 9.63
N GLY A 149 -23.90 -4.14 9.01
CA GLY A 149 -23.37 -5.34 8.34
C GLY A 149 -22.72 -5.05 6.99
N ASP A 150 -21.95 -6.03 6.49
CA ASP A 150 -21.30 -6.03 5.18
C ASP A 150 -22.29 -5.57 4.08
N PRO A 151 -21.88 -4.66 3.18
CA PRO A 151 -22.66 -4.29 1.99
C PRO A 151 -23.27 -5.50 1.29
N LYS A 152 -22.54 -6.62 1.19
CA LYS A 152 -23.03 -7.88 0.60
C LYS A 152 -24.30 -8.40 1.29
N TYR A 153 -24.32 -8.43 2.62
CA TYR A 153 -25.48 -8.91 3.40
C TYR A 153 -26.68 -7.96 3.29
N ARG A 154 -26.44 -6.65 3.19
CA ARG A 154 -27.52 -5.68 3.00
C ARG A 154 -28.16 -5.80 1.62
N ILE A 155 -27.34 -5.95 0.58
CA ILE A 155 -27.81 -6.21 -0.78
C ILE A 155 -28.65 -7.50 -0.80
N LEU A 156 -28.16 -8.57 -0.18
CA LEU A 156 -28.91 -9.83 -0.08
C LEU A 156 -30.23 -9.66 0.66
N SER A 157 -30.26 -8.96 1.80
CA SER A 157 -31.49 -8.70 2.55
C SER A 157 -32.51 -7.87 1.75
N MET A 158 -32.04 -6.87 1.00
CA MET A 158 -32.89 -6.07 0.10
C MET A 158 -33.50 -6.93 -1.02
N VAL A 159 -32.67 -7.77 -1.66
CA VAL A 159 -33.10 -8.67 -2.74
C VAL A 159 -33.98 -9.81 -2.21
N GLN A 160 -33.76 -10.26 -0.98
CA GLN A 160 -34.62 -11.23 -0.29
C GLN A 160 -36.02 -10.67 -0.02
N ASN A 161 -36.11 -9.46 0.50
CA ASN A 161 -37.39 -8.85 0.86
C ASN A 161 -38.21 -8.38 -0.36
N ARG A 162 -37.55 -7.87 -1.41
CA ARG A 162 -38.24 -7.28 -2.58
C ARG A 162 -38.34 -8.21 -3.79
N LYS A 163 -37.71 -9.38 -3.76
CA LYS A 163 -37.59 -10.38 -4.85
C LYS A 163 -36.84 -9.89 -6.11
N ALA A 164 -36.88 -8.59 -6.41
CA ALA A 164 -36.11 -7.91 -7.43
C ALA A 164 -35.78 -6.49 -6.97
N VAL A 165 -34.54 -6.04 -7.17
CA VAL A 165 -34.08 -4.69 -6.80
C VAL A 165 -33.22 -4.13 -7.92
N LEU A 166 -33.36 -2.84 -8.22
CA LEU A 166 -32.53 -2.17 -9.21
C LEU A 166 -31.16 -1.82 -8.64
N LEU A 167 -30.11 -1.89 -9.47
CA LEU A 167 -28.74 -1.51 -9.11
C LEU A 167 -28.68 -0.08 -8.53
N GLU A 168 -29.47 0.83 -9.10
CA GLU A 168 -29.51 2.22 -8.64
C GLU A 168 -30.15 2.38 -7.26
N GLU A 169 -31.16 1.57 -6.96
CA GLU A 169 -31.78 1.54 -5.63
C GLU A 169 -30.81 0.96 -4.59
N VAL A 170 -30.00 -0.02 -4.97
CA VAL A 170 -28.95 -0.59 -4.13
C VAL A 170 -27.87 0.45 -3.82
N ALA A 171 -27.35 1.12 -4.85
CA ALA A 171 -26.35 2.18 -4.68
C ALA A 171 -26.87 3.32 -3.81
N SER A 172 -28.10 3.77 -4.06
CA SER A 172 -28.76 4.85 -3.31
C SER A 172 -29.04 4.46 -1.86
N SER A 173 -29.47 3.23 -1.60
CA SER A 173 -29.79 2.77 -0.25
C SER A 173 -28.56 2.53 0.62
N LEU A 174 -27.39 2.28 0.01
CA LEU A 174 -26.15 1.99 0.72
C LEU A 174 -25.19 3.19 0.76
N GLY A 175 -25.51 4.28 0.06
CA GLY A 175 -24.61 5.42 -0.07
C GLY A 175 -23.29 5.07 -0.77
N LEU A 176 -23.31 4.04 -1.63
CA LEU A 176 -22.16 3.56 -2.38
C LEU A 176 -22.15 4.18 -3.78
N ASP A 177 -20.95 4.33 -4.36
CA ASP A 177 -20.82 4.64 -5.78
C ASP A 177 -21.31 3.45 -6.63
N MET A 178 -21.83 3.73 -7.83
CA MET A 178 -22.38 2.70 -8.74
C MET A 178 -21.35 1.61 -9.04
N MET A 179 -20.08 1.97 -9.18
CA MET A 179 -18.99 1.03 -9.44
C MET A 179 -18.77 0.09 -8.26
N GLN A 180 -18.76 0.63 -7.03
CA GLN A 180 -18.61 -0.19 -5.81
C GLN A 180 -19.83 -1.09 -5.57
N ALA A 181 -21.05 -0.57 -5.81
CA ALA A 181 -22.26 -1.37 -5.73
C ALA A 181 -22.22 -2.54 -6.74
N GLN A 182 -21.76 -2.27 -7.97
CA GLN A 182 -21.58 -3.29 -9.00
C GLN A 182 -20.54 -4.34 -8.59
N ASP A 183 -19.38 -3.95 -8.05
CA ASP A 183 -18.36 -4.89 -7.58
C ASP A 183 -18.91 -5.85 -6.51
N TYR A 184 -19.69 -5.35 -5.56
CA TYR A 184 -20.32 -6.19 -4.54
C TYR A 184 -21.36 -7.14 -5.12
N ILE A 185 -22.12 -6.71 -6.13
CA ILE A 185 -23.12 -7.55 -6.81
C ILE A 185 -22.46 -8.61 -7.68
N GLU A 186 -21.38 -8.27 -8.39
CA GLU A 186 -20.59 -9.22 -9.17
C GLU A 186 -19.94 -10.27 -8.25
N ALA A 187 -19.44 -9.86 -7.08
CA ALA A 187 -18.94 -10.79 -6.07
C ALA A 187 -20.05 -11.73 -5.57
N LEU A 188 -21.24 -11.20 -5.28
CA LEU A 188 -22.40 -12.00 -4.89
C LEU A 188 -22.90 -12.92 -6.01
N GLN A 189 -22.76 -12.50 -7.28
CA GLN A 189 -23.08 -13.32 -8.44
C GLN A 189 -22.07 -14.45 -8.62
N ALA A 190 -20.78 -14.20 -8.39
CA ALA A 190 -19.72 -15.22 -8.41
C ALA A 190 -19.90 -16.25 -7.30
N GLU A 191 -20.41 -15.83 -6.14
CA GLU A 191 -20.82 -16.70 -5.02
C GLU A 191 -22.18 -17.42 -5.29
N GLY A 192 -22.83 -17.10 -6.42
CA GLY A 192 -24.09 -17.70 -6.85
C GLY A 192 -25.27 -17.32 -5.95
N GLU A 193 -25.22 -16.18 -5.27
CA GLU A 193 -26.24 -15.69 -4.34
C GLU A 193 -27.33 -14.86 -5.03
N VAL A 194 -26.96 -14.13 -6.10
CA VAL A 194 -27.86 -13.28 -6.91
C VAL A 194 -27.56 -13.41 -8.41
N GLU A 195 -28.58 -13.14 -9.22
CA GLU A 195 -28.55 -13.13 -10.69
C GLU A 195 -28.93 -11.74 -11.21
N ILE A 196 -28.17 -11.22 -12.16
CA ILE A 196 -28.48 -9.95 -12.84
C ILE A 196 -29.32 -10.24 -14.09
N ARG A 197 -30.49 -9.61 -14.18
CA ARG A 197 -31.34 -9.58 -15.37
C ARG A 197 -31.29 -8.18 -15.98
N ASP A 198 -31.10 -8.10 -17.29
CA ASP A 198 -31.14 -6.87 -18.09
C ASP A 198 -30.17 -5.75 -17.63
N SER A 199 -28.99 -6.16 -17.15
CA SER A 199 -27.86 -5.32 -16.69
C SER A 199 -28.12 -4.46 -15.45
N HIS A 200 -29.37 -4.30 -14.99
CA HIS A 200 -29.71 -3.38 -13.90
C HIS A 200 -30.65 -3.97 -12.84
N THR A 201 -31.22 -5.15 -13.06
CA THR A 201 -32.15 -5.78 -12.10
C THR A 201 -31.48 -6.96 -11.42
N ILE A 202 -31.37 -6.91 -10.11
CA ILE A 202 -30.77 -7.95 -9.28
C ILE A 202 -31.88 -8.81 -8.70
N ARG A 203 -31.79 -10.13 -8.88
CA ARG A 203 -32.74 -11.12 -8.36
C ARG A 203 -32.00 -12.20 -7.58
N GLN A 204 -32.70 -12.86 -6.67
CA GLN A 204 -32.14 -14.00 -5.94
C GLN A 204 -31.73 -15.11 -6.92
N ALA A 205 -30.58 -15.75 -6.68
CA ALA A 205 -30.12 -16.85 -7.51
C ALA A 205 -31.09 -18.04 -7.54
N ALA A 206 -31.05 -18.83 -8.62
CA ALA A 206 -31.90 -20.00 -8.82
C ALA A 206 -31.90 -20.99 -7.63
N LYS A 207 -30.77 -21.10 -6.90
CA LYS A 207 -30.65 -21.97 -5.71
C LYS A 207 -31.62 -21.65 -4.56
N TYR A 208 -32.07 -20.39 -4.47
CA TYR A 208 -33.09 -19.96 -3.51
C TYR A 208 -34.52 -20.01 -4.07
N ARG A 209 -34.66 -20.26 -5.38
CA ARG A 209 -35.93 -20.46 -6.09
C ARG A 209 -36.28 -21.93 -6.31
N GLU A 210 -35.31 -22.82 -6.24
CA GLU A 210 -35.54 -24.27 -6.20
C GLU A 210 -36.19 -24.62 -4.86
N VAL A 211 -37.52 -24.67 -4.85
CA VAL A 211 -38.25 -25.24 -3.73
C VAL A 211 -37.88 -26.72 -3.68
N ILE A 212 -37.08 -27.09 -2.68
CA ILE A 212 -36.76 -28.48 -2.36
C ILE A 212 -38.09 -29.20 -2.18
N MET A 213 -38.44 -30.03 -3.16
CA MET A 213 -39.66 -30.83 -3.15
C MET A 213 -39.54 -31.86 -2.02
N PRO A 214 -40.41 -31.81 -0.98
CA PRO A 214 -40.32 -32.74 0.14
C PRO A 214 -40.97 -34.07 -0.26
N ARG A 215 -40.29 -34.79 -1.16
CA ARG A 215 -40.69 -36.10 -1.69
C ARG A 215 -40.96 -37.09 -0.56
N ASP A 216 -40.10 -37.08 0.46
CA ASP A 216 -40.20 -37.95 1.63
C ASP A 216 -41.40 -37.61 2.54
N GLU A 217 -41.78 -36.33 2.63
CA GLU A 217 -42.98 -35.94 3.38
C GLU A 217 -44.23 -36.39 2.64
N TRP A 218 -44.29 -36.18 1.32
CA TRP A 218 -45.47 -36.54 0.51
C TRP A 218 -45.65 -38.05 0.43
N LEU A 219 -44.57 -38.83 0.48
CA LEU A 219 -44.59 -40.29 0.62
C LEU A 219 -45.32 -40.77 1.89
N GLN A 220 -45.40 -39.97 2.95
CA GLN A 220 -46.08 -40.34 4.20
C GLN A 220 -47.55 -39.88 4.25
N LEU A 221 -47.96 -38.94 3.39
CA LEU A 221 -49.30 -38.33 3.41
C LEU A 221 -50.35 -39.14 2.64
N ASP A 222 -51.60 -39.08 3.06
CA ASP A 222 -52.70 -39.73 2.33
C ASP A 222 -52.91 -39.10 0.94
N PRO A 223 -53.40 -39.86 -0.06
CA PRO A 223 -53.57 -39.35 -1.43
C PRO A 223 -54.30 -38.00 -1.52
N SER A 224 -55.34 -37.79 -0.69
CA SER A 224 -56.07 -36.51 -0.62
C SER A 224 -55.19 -35.35 -0.14
N GLU A 225 -54.35 -35.59 0.87
CA GLU A 225 -53.45 -34.58 1.43
C GLU A 225 -52.32 -34.23 0.45
N VAL A 226 -51.87 -35.20 -0.36
CA VAL A 226 -50.89 -34.94 -1.42
C VAL A 226 -51.45 -33.96 -2.45
N PHE A 227 -52.73 -34.07 -2.83
CA PHE A 227 -53.37 -33.12 -3.75
C PHE A 227 -53.57 -31.74 -3.13
N GLU A 228 -53.94 -31.65 -1.85
CA GLU A 228 -54.04 -30.35 -1.15
C GLU A 228 -52.69 -29.64 -1.05
N ARG A 229 -51.61 -30.41 -0.80
CA ARG A 229 -50.25 -29.86 -0.77
C ARG A 229 -49.78 -29.42 -2.15
N LEU A 230 -50.15 -30.14 -3.21
CA LEU A 230 -49.88 -29.72 -4.58
C LEU A 230 -50.63 -28.43 -4.93
N GLU A 231 -51.90 -28.30 -4.56
CA GLU A 231 -52.67 -27.07 -4.78
C GLU A 231 -52.07 -25.88 -4.02
N ALA A 232 -51.71 -26.07 -2.75
CA ALA A 232 -51.04 -25.05 -1.94
C ALA A 232 -49.66 -24.67 -2.50
N PHE A 233 -48.96 -25.61 -3.15
CA PHE A 233 -47.68 -25.36 -3.82
C PHE A 233 -47.84 -24.50 -5.08
N LEU A 234 -48.86 -24.79 -5.90
CA LEU A 234 -49.16 -24.03 -7.11
C LEU A 234 -49.61 -22.60 -6.82
N GLN A 235 -50.22 -22.33 -5.68
CA GLN A 235 -50.54 -20.96 -5.26
C GLN A 235 -49.31 -20.11 -4.91
N LYS A 236 -48.16 -20.74 -4.65
CA LYS A 236 -46.94 -20.06 -4.23
C LYS A 236 -45.91 -19.88 -5.34
N THR A 237 -46.09 -20.56 -6.48
CA THR A 237 -45.06 -20.70 -7.50
C THR A 237 -45.63 -20.48 -8.90
N ASP A 238 -45.09 -19.49 -9.61
CA ASP A 238 -45.43 -19.21 -11.02
C ASP A 238 -44.44 -19.87 -12.02
N ASP A 239 -43.39 -20.53 -11.50
CA ASP A 239 -42.34 -21.13 -12.30
C ASP A 239 -42.79 -22.45 -12.92
N SER A 240 -43.01 -22.45 -14.24
CA SER A 240 -43.43 -23.62 -15.04
C SER A 240 -42.54 -24.87 -14.81
N ARG A 241 -41.24 -24.71 -14.55
CA ARG A 241 -40.34 -25.85 -14.24
C ARG A 241 -40.65 -26.49 -12.89
N ASN A 242 -40.91 -25.68 -11.87
CA ASN A 242 -41.25 -26.16 -10.53
C ASN A 242 -42.65 -26.82 -10.53
N ILE A 243 -43.58 -26.29 -11.32
CA ILE A 243 -44.92 -26.88 -11.52
C ILE A 243 -44.81 -28.28 -12.13
N VAL A 244 -44.01 -28.45 -13.18
CA VAL A 244 -43.78 -29.75 -13.82
C VAL A 244 -43.18 -30.75 -12.82
N LEU A 245 -42.10 -30.37 -12.14
CA LEU A 245 -41.45 -31.22 -11.14
C LEU A 245 -42.41 -31.60 -10.00
N ALA A 246 -43.30 -30.69 -9.61
CA ALA A 246 -44.29 -30.95 -8.58
C ALA A 246 -45.33 -31.99 -9.02
N ILE A 247 -45.87 -31.86 -10.24
CA ILE A 247 -46.81 -32.83 -10.79
C ILE A 247 -46.14 -34.20 -10.96
N GLU A 248 -44.91 -34.25 -11.45
CA GLU A 248 -44.15 -35.51 -11.61
C GLU A 248 -43.91 -36.21 -10.27
N THR A 249 -43.54 -35.45 -9.24
CA THR A 249 -43.33 -36.01 -7.90
C THR A 249 -44.63 -36.54 -7.30
N VAL A 250 -45.74 -35.82 -7.44
CA VAL A 250 -47.06 -36.32 -7.01
C VAL A 250 -47.45 -37.58 -7.78
N VAL A 251 -47.22 -37.61 -9.09
CA VAL A 251 -47.48 -38.79 -9.92
C VAL A 251 -46.73 -40.01 -9.40
N GLU A 252 -45.44 -39.89 -9.09
CA GLU A 252 -44.64 -40.98 -8.54
C GLU A 252 -45.16 -41.45 -7.17
N VAL A 253 -45.50 -40.52 -6.28
CA VAL A 253 -46.05 -40.83 -4.94
C VAL A 253 -47.40 -41.55 -5.06
N LEU A 254 -48.29 -41.06 -5.94
CA LEU A 254 -49.61 -41.63 -6.13
C LEU A 254 -49.59 -42.97 -6.87
N GLU A 255 -48.64 -43.17 -7.80
CA GLU A 255 -48.45 -44.46 -8.48
C GLU A 255 -48.04 -45.57 -7.50
N GLN A 256 -47.30 -45.23 -6.44
CA GLN A 256 -46.96 -46.16 -5.36
C GLN A 256 -48.16 -46.47 -4.43
N LYS A 257 -49.10 -45.53 -4.27
CA LYS A 257 -50.23 -45.66 -3.32
C LYS A 257 -51.55 -46.12 -3.93
N LEU A 258 -51.84 -45.79 -5.18
CA LEU A 258 -53.12 -46.05 -5.84
C LEU A 258 -53.03 -47.26 -6.79
N ALA A 259 -53.25 -48.46 -6.26
CA ALA A 259 -53.20 -49.71 -7.04
C ALA A 259 -54.23 -49.80 -8.20
N ARG A 260 -55.29 -48.98 -8.18
CA ARG A 260 -56.36 -48.94 -9.21
C ARG A 260 -56.48 -47.59 -9.95
N GLY A 261 -55.50 -46.70 -9.78
CA GLY A 261 -55.53 -45.32 -10.29
C GLY A 261 -54.92 -45.08 -11.69
N GLY A 262 -54.61 -46.12 -12.47
CA GLY A 262 -53.79 -45.99 -13.69
C GLY A 262 -54.28 -44.96 -14.72
N ALA A 263 -55.60 -44.81 -14.88
CA ALA A 263 -56.17 -43.80 -15.77
C ALA A 263 -55.96 -42.36 -15.28
N LEU A 264 -56.00 -42.14 -13.96
CA LEU A 264 -55.74 -40.86 -13.32
C LEU A 264 -54.26 -40.48 -13.43
N ILE A 265 -53.37 -41.43 -13.11
CA ILE A 265 -51.91 -41.26 -13.22
C ILE A 265 -51.51 -40.91 -14.66
N PHE A 266 -52.12 -41.56 -15.66
CA PHE A 266 -51.87 -41.26 -17.06
C PHE A 266 -52.29 -39.84 -17.46
N GLN A 267 -53.44 -39.36 -16.96
CA GLN A 267 -53.88 -37.98 -17.18
C GLN A 267 -52.91 -36.98 -16.55
N MET A 268 -52.46 -37.22 -15.32
CA MET A 268 -51.49 -36.35 -14.64
C MET A 268 -50.14 -36.27 -15.36
N ARG A 269 -49.61 -37.41 -15.84
CA ARG A 269 -48.38 -37.43 -16.68
C ARG A 269 -48.56 -36.66 -17.98
N ARG A 270 -49.70 -36.83 -18.66
CA ARG A 270 -50.00 -36.09 -19.88
C ARG A 270 -50.06 -34.59 -19.64
N THR A 271 -50.61 -34.16 -18.50
CA THR A 271 -50.62 -32.75 -18.11
C THR A 271 -49.22 -32.24 -17.78
N ALA A 272 -48.39 -33.02 -17.07
CA ALA A 272 -46.98 -32.66 -16.84
C ALA A 272 -46.21 -32.48 -18.16
N ASP A 273 -46.37 -33.40 -19.11
CA ASP A 273 -45.73 -33.31 -20.44
C ASP A 273 -46.26 -32.15 -21.29
N SER A 274 -47.53 -31.78 -21.12
CA SER A 274 -48.09 -30.58 -21.75
C SER A 274 -47.45 -29.32 -21.18
N TRP A 275 -47.32 -29.24 -19.85
CA TRP A 275 -46.70 -28.12 -19.14
C TRP A 275 -45.20 -27.99 -19.40
N LYS A 276 -44.50 -29.09 -19.73
CA LYS A 276 -43.11 -29.06 -20.23
C LYS A 276 -42.98 -28.37 -21.59
N LYS A 277 -44.01 -28.50 -22.45
CA LYS A 277 -43.98 -27.98 -23.83
C LYS A 277 -44.54 -26.56 -23.92
N HIS A 278 -45.62 -26.28 -23.17
CA HIS A 278 -46.27 -24.97 -23.13
C HIS A 278 -46.77 -24.72 -21.70
N SER A 279 -46.30 -23.65 -21.07
CA SER A 279 -46.81 -23.21 -19.77
C SER A 279 -48.27 -22.77 -19.92
N GLY A 280 -49.20 -23.51 -19.30
CA GLY A 280 -50.63 -23.23 -19.33
C GLY A 280 -51.08 -22.23 -18.27
N SER A 281 -52.39 -22.05 -18.11
CA SER A 281 -52.96 -21.27 -16.99
C SER A 281 -52.90 -22.07 -15.70
N VAL A 282 -52.34 -21.49 -14.63
CA VAL A 282 -52.26 -22.12 -13.30
C VAL A 282 -53.66 -22.38 -12.73
N GLU A 283 -54.65 -21.55 -13.07
CA GLU A 283 -56.04 -21.71 -12.64
C GLU A 283 -56.69 -22.98 -13.23
N GLU A 284 -56.40 -23.28 -14.49
CA GLU A 284 -56.87 -24.51 -15.14
C GLU A 284 -56.24 -25.75 -14.51
N LEU A 285 -54.96 -25.65 -14.13
CA LEU A 285 -54.26 -26.73 -13.43
C LEU A 285 -54.82 -26.97 -12.02
N GLN A 286 -55.16 -25.91 -11.28
CA GLN A 286 -55.83 -26.04 -9.98
C GLN A 286 -57.20 -26.72 -10.11
N TYR A 287 -57.98 -26.38 -11.13
CA TYR A 287 -59.24 -27.05 -11.40
C TYR A 287 -59.05 -28.54 -11.69
N MET A 288 -58.07 -28.89 -12.54
CA MET A 288 -57.74 -30.28 -12.83
C MET A 288 -57.29 -31.05 -11.59
N ILE A 289 -56.53 -30.43 -10.69
CA ILE A 289 -56.08 -31.05 -9.43
C ILE A 289 -57.26 -31.36 -8.50
N ARG A 290 -58.24 -30.47 -8.39
CA ARG A 290 -59.47 -30.73 -7.63
C ARG A 290 -60.28 -31.88 -8.23
N GLU A 291 -60.36 -31.93 -9.56
CA GLU A 291 -61.00 -33.04 -10.27
C GLU A 291 -60.27 -34.38 -10.05
N TRP A 292 -58.93 -34.35 -10.04
CA TRP A 292 -58.10 -35.50 -9.73
C TRP A 292 -58.27 -35.98 -8.30
N ASN A 293 -58.34 -35.06 -7.33
CA ASN A 293 -58.59 -35.39 -5.93
C ASN A 293 -59.95 -36.08 -5.77
N ALA A 294 -61.02 -35.53 -6.36
CA ALA A 294 -62.35 -36.12 -6.31
C ALA A 294 -62.39 -37.53 -6.93
N ARG A 295 -61.66 -37.75 -8.04
CA ARG A 295 -61.53 -39.08 -8.66
C ARG A 295 -60.70 -40.05 -7.82
N ALA A 296 -59.63 -39.59 -7.19
CA ALA A 296 -58.81 -40.41 -6.31
C ALA A 296 -59.60 -40.87 -5.08
N GLN A 297 -60.40 -39.98 -4.47
CA GLN A 297 -61.29 -40.31 -3.36
C GLN A 297 -62.39 -41.31 -3.73
N ALA A 298 -62.85 -41.30 -4.99
CA ALA A 298 -63.81 -42.30 -5.48
C ALA A 298 -63.18 -43.67 -5.81
N LEU A 299 -61.84 -43.75 -5.87
CA LEU A 299 -61.08 -44.95 -6.22
C LEU A 299 -60.37 -45.61 -5.02
N GLY A 300 -60.22 -44.89 -3.90
CA GLY A 300 -59.76 -45.41 -2.61
C GLY A 300 -60.89 -46.01 -1.80
#